data_AF-A0A7W6F2B3-F1
#
_entry.id   AF-A0A7W6F2B3-F1
#
_cell.length_a   1.000
_cell.length_b   1.000
_cell.length_c   1.000
_cell.angle_alpha   90.00
_cell.angle_beta   90.00
_cell.angle_gamma   90.00
#
_symmetry.space_group_name_H-M   'P 1'
#
loop_
_entity.id
_entity.type
_entity.pdbx_description
1 polymer ?
#
loop_
_entity_poly.entity_id
_entity_poly.type
_entity_poly.pdbx_seq_one_letter_code
_entity_poly.pdbx_strand_id
1 'polypeptide(L)'
;MMRRDKDYWQRLRKDPRSNWAAGMAALAAIAASVMLIGLLVEGSQYQARTNPLYWILMLPAVWWSTGLARFEPRPVRWWKPAMLLCVVIAGAVLALAIDSGDGMPEAIGFALTLISAVSSMVLLRDSLVAREGPAR
;
A
#
# COMPACT_ATOMS: atom_id res chain seq x y z
N MET A 1 6.98 -27.53 -17.93
CA MET A 1 5.98 -26.46 -17.62
C MET A 1 6.61 -25.12 -17.24
N MET A 2 7.80 -25.03 -16.61
CA MET A 2 8.46 -23.77 -16.19
C MET A 2 8.75 -22.67 -17.25
N ARG A 3 8.76 -22.98 -18.55
CA ARG A 3 9.05 -21.97 -19.60
C ARG A 3 7.91 -20.97 -19.78
N ARG A 4 6.65 -21.38 -19.57
CA ARG A 4 5.49 -20.49 -19.65
C ARG A 4 5.49 -19.42 -18.56
N ASP A 5 5.98 -19.76 -17.37
CA ASP A 5 5.97 -18.85 -16.22
C ASP A 5 6.94 -17.68 -16.43
N LYS A 6 8.14 -17.91 -16.95
CA LYS A 6 9.13 -16.82 -17.15
C LYS A 6 8.65 -15.76 -18.14
N ASP A 7 8.12 -16.19 -19.28
CA ASP A 7 7.60 -15.29 -20.31
C ASP A 7 6.35 -14.55 -19.81
N TYR A 8 5.51 -15.22 -19.03
CA TYR A 8 4.35 -14.65 -18.38
C TYR A 8 4.72 -13.54 -17.38
N TRP A 9 5.65 -13.80 -16.46
CA TRP A 9 6.11 -12.79 -15.50
C TRP A 9 6.82 -11.60 -16.17
N GLN A 10 7.52 -11.84 -17.27
CA GLN A 10 8.10 -10.76 -18.07
C GLN A 10 7.03 -9.90 -18.77
N ARG A 11 5.93 -10.51 -19.24
CA ARG A 11 4.79 -9.76 -19.80
C ARG A 11 4.11 -8.91 -18.74
N LEU A 12 3.91 -9.46 -17.54
CA LEU A 12 3.33 -8.72 -16.41
C LEU A 12 4.15 -7.47 -16.05
N ARG A 13 5.48 -7.59 -15.99
CA ARG A 13 6.37 -6.45 -15.71
C ARG A 13 6.38 -5.39 -16.79
N LYS A 14 5.98 -5.74 -18.02
CA LYS A 14 5.87 -4.81 -19.15
C LYS A 14 4.49 -4.15 -19.23
N ASP A 15 3.50 -4.63 -18.47
CA ASP A 15 2.17 -4.02 -18.45
C ASP A 15 2.18 -2.74 -17.61
N PRO A 16 2.03 -1.56 -18.24
CA PRO A 16 2.05 -0.29 -17.51
C PRO A 16 0.92 -0.22 -16.49
N ARG A 17 -0.25 -0.81 -16.76
CA ARG A 17 -1.38 -0.77 -15.82
C ARG A 17 -1.09 -1.55 -14.55
N SER A 18 -0.52 -2.74 -14.68
CA SER A 18 -0.08 -3.55 -13.53
C SER A 18 0.96 -2.82 -12.67
N ASN A 19 1.94 -2.16 -13.30
CA ASN A 19 2.96 -1.40 -12.59
C ASN A 19 2.39 -0.15 -11.91
N TRP A 20 1.52 0.60 -12.58
CA TRP A 20 0.86 1.77 -11.99
C TRP A 20 -0.07 1.37 -10.84
N ALA A 21 -0.81 0.26 -10.98
CA ALA A 21 -1.61 -0.28 -9.91
C ALA A 21 -0.74 -0.60 -8.69
N ALA A 22 0.39 -1.29 -8.89
CA ALA A 22 1.33 -1.66 -7.83
C ALA A 22 1.95 -0.42 -7.16
N GLY A 23 2.32 0.58 -7.94
CA GLY A 23 2.84 1.85 -7.44
C GLY A 23 1.83 2.59 -6.57
N MET A 24 0.58 2.68 -7.02
CA MET A 24 -0.50 3.31 -6.23
C MET A 24 -0.82 2.52 -4.95
N ALA A 25 -0.74 1.19 -5.00
CA ALA A 25 -0.87 0.35 -3.81
C ALA A 25 0.28 0.59 -2.81
N ALA A 26 1.52 0.69 -3.29
CA ALA A 26 2.67 1.00 -2.46
C ALA A 26 2.54 2.37 -1.80
N LEU A 27 2.10 3.38 -2.55
CA LEU A 27 1.83 4.72 -2.03
C LEU A 27 0.77 4.71 -0.93
N ALA A 28 -0.36 4.02 -1.14
CA ALA A 28 -1.41 3.89 -0.14
C ALA A 28 -0.89 3.21 1.15
N ALA A 29 -0.13 2.12 1.02
CA ALA A 29 0.43 1.40 2.15
C ALA A 29 1.43 2.26 2.96
N ILE A 30 2.30 3.00 2.27
CA ILE A 30 3.26 3.91 2.92
C ILE A 30 2.53 5.06 3.60
N ALA A 31 1.57 5.70 2.92
CA ALA A 31 0.80 6.82 3.48
C ALA A 31 0.05 6.40 4.75
N ALA A 32 -0.67 5.28 4.73
CA ALA A 32 -1.37 4.74 5.89
C ALA A 32 -0.42 4.41 7.05
N SER A 33 0.77 3.85 6.74
CA SER A 33 1.78 3.54 7.75
C SER A 33 2.38 4.80 8.38
N VAL A 34 2.66 5.83 7.58
CA VAL A 34 3.16 7.12 8.05
C VAL A 34 2.15 7.81 8.96
N MET A 35 0.86 7.77 8.61
CA MET A 35 -0.22 8.29 9.45
C MET A 35 -0.29 7.55 10.80
N LEU A 36 -0.26 6.22 10.77
CA LEU A 36 -0.28 5.41 11.97
C LEU A 36 0.94 5.66 12.87
N ILE A 37 2.11 5.86 12.26
CA ILE A 37 3.34 6.22 12.99
C ILE A 37 3.23 7.61 13.61
N GLY A 38 2.70 8.59 12.88
CA GLY A 38 2.50 9.95 13.41
C GLY A 38 1.55 9.98 14.61
N LEU A 39 0.58 9.07 14.65
CA LEU A 39 -0.31 8.90 15.79
C LEU A 39 0.37 8.23 17.00
N LEU A 40 1.24 7.24 16.75
CA LEU A 40 1.80 6.37 17.81
C LEU A 40 3.17 6.82 18.32
N VAL A 41 3.91 7.62 17.55
CA VAL A 41 5.27 8.04 17.86
C VAL A 41 5.33 9.55 17.79
N GLU A 42 5.56 10.17 18.94
CA GLU A 42 5.72 11.62 19.04
C GLU A 42 6.96 12.12 18.29
N GLY A 43 6.85 13.35 17.77
CA GLY A 43 7.93 14.04 17.08
C GLY A 43 7.86 13.90 15.55
N SER A 44 8.87 14.45 14.89
CA SER A 44 8.96 14.42 13.43
C SER A 44 9.21 13.01 12.90
N GLN A 45 8.83 12.74 11.65
CA GLN A 45 9.14 11.47 10.97
C GLN A 45 10.64 11.14 10.95
N TYR A 46 11.51 12.15 10.96
CA TYR A 46 12.96 11.94 11.07
C TYR A 46 13.36 11.42 12.46
N GLN A 47 12.77 11.97 13.52
CA GLN A 47 13.00 11.52 14.90
C GLN A 47 12.37 10.15 15.15
N ALA A 48 11.18 9.88 14.61
CA ALA A 48 10.49 8.61 14.78
C ALA A 48 11.31 7.40 14.29
N ARG A 49 12.24 7.58 13.33
CA ARG A 49 13.11 6.51 12.81
C ARG A 49 14.04 5.87 13.85
N THR A 50 14.34 6.57 14.94
CA THR A 50 15.15 6.02 16.04
C THR A 50 14.32 5.10 16.94
N ASN A 51 13.00 5.22 16.91
CA ASN A 51 12.08 4.37 17.67
C ASN A 51 11.92 3.01 16.94
N PRO A 52 12.12 1.87 17.61
CA PRO A 52 11.92 0.55 17.00
C PRO A 52 10.50 0.33 16.49
N LEU A 53 9.49 0.97 17.09
CA LEU A 53 8.09 0.89 16.64
C LEU A 53 7.90 1.41 15.21
N TYR A 54 8.67 2.42 14.80
CA TYR A 54 8.66 2.92 13.42
C TYR A 54 8.95 1.80 12.42
N TRP A 55 9.98 1.00 12.69
CA TRP A 55 10.37 -0.08 11.79
C TRP A 55 9.41 -1.26 11.85
N ILE A 56 8.87 -1.57 13.02
CA ILE A 56 7.83 -2.62 13.17
C ILE A 56 6.61 -2.28 12.31
N LEU A 57 6.24 -1.01 12.20
CA LEU A 57 5.11 -0.55 11.39
C LEU A 57 5.46 -0.40 9.90
N MET A 58 6.66 0.08 9.56
CA MET A 58 7.08 0.28 8.15
C MET A 58 7.52 -1.00 7.45
N LEU A 59 8.22 -1.92 8.14
CA LEU A 59 8.79 -3.12 7.50
C LEU A 59 7.74 -3.98 6.79
N PRO A 60 6.54 -4.25 7.36
CA PRO A 60 5.50 -4.97 6.66
C PRO A 60 5.05 -4.28 5.36
N ALA A 61 4.89 -2.96 5.38
CA ALA A 61 4.49 -2.18 4.19
C ALA A 61 5.59 -2.19 3.11
N VAL A 62 6.86 -2.07 3.51
CA VAL A 62 8.01 -2.13 2.60
C VAL A 62 8.18 -3.54 2.02
N TRP A 63 8.08 -4.57 2.85
CA TRP A 63 8.16 -5.96 2.41
C TRP A 63 7.05 -6.28 1.41
N TRP A 64 5.81 -5.92 1.75
CA TRP A 64 4.67 -6.18 0.89
C TRP A 64 4.77 -5.41 -0.44
N SER A 65 5.12 -4.12 -0.42
CA SER A 65 5.28 -3.30 -1.64
C SER A 65 6.43 -3.76 -2.53
N THR A 66 7.56 -4.20 -1.94
CA THR A 66 8.69 -4.76 -2.70
C THR A 66 8.31 -6.06 -3.39
N GLY A 67 7.59 -6.94 -2.69
CA GLY A 67 7.07 -8.17 -3.28
C GLY A 67 6.00 -7.89 -4.34
N LEU A 68 5.19 -6.84 -4.16
CA LEU A 68 4.19 -6.40 -5.14
C LEU A 68 4.84 -5.90 -6.43
N ALA A 69 5.93 -5.12 -6.34
CA ALA A 69 6.70 -4.64 -7.49
C ALA A 69 7.34 -5.77 -8.29
N ARG A 70 7.61 -6.91 -7.63
CA ARG A 70 8.10 -8.14 -8.27
C ARG A 70 6.97 -9.05 -8.75
N PHE A 71 5.72 -8.68 -8.47
CA PHE A 71 4.51 -9.47 -8.67
C PHE A 71 4.56 -10.85 -8.01
N GLU A 72 5.12 -10.92 -6.80
CA GLU A 72 5.17 -12.19 -6.06
C GLU A 72 3.75 -12.68 -5.70
N PRO A 73 3.52 -14.01 -5.65
CA PRO A 73 2.19 -14.58 -5.44
C PRO A 73 1.50 -14.13 -4.15
N ARG A 74 2.25 -14.04 -3.06
CA ARG A 74 1.71 -13.70 -1.73
C ARG A 74 1.25 -12.23 -1.70
N PRO A 75 2.08 -11.22 -2.02
CA PRO A 75 1.64 -9.82 -2.08
C PRO A 75 0.42 -9.60 -2.97
N VAL A 76 0.39 -10.23 -4.15
CA VAL A 76 -0.71 -10.09 -5.10
C VAL A 76 -2.02 -10.68 -4.56
N ARG A 77 -1.97 -11.82 -3.85
CA ARG A 77 -3.16 -12.38 -3.18
C ARG A 77 -3.71 -11.47 -2.09
N TRP A 78 -2.83 -10.81 -1.34
CA TRP A 78 -3.20 -9.89 -0.27
C TRP A 78 -3.52 -8.47 -0.75
N TRP A 79 -3.58 -8.22 -2.06
CA TRP A 79 -3.74 -6.87 -2.59
C TRP A 79 -5.02 -6.17 -2.14
N LYS A 80 -6.19 -6.76 -2.43
CA LYS A 80 -7.48 -6.19 -2.04
C LYS A 80 -7.63 -6.02 -0.52
N PRO A 81 -7.36 -7.05 0.32
CA PRO A 81 -7.45 -6.89 1.76
C PRO A 81 -6.44 -5.87 2.31
N ALA A 82 -5.23 -5.78 1.74
CA ALA A 82 -4.25 -4.77 2.14
C ALA A 82 -4.76 -3.34 1.84
N MET A 83 -5.38 -3.10 0.69
CA MET A 83 -5.96 -1.78 0.38
C MET A 83 -7.09 -1.41 1.34
N LEU A 84 -7.99 -2.35 1.64
CA LEU A 84 -9.04 -2.13 2.64
C LEU A 84 -8.43 -1.81 4.01
N LEU A 85 -7.44 -2.58 4.45
CA LEU A 85 -6.74 -2.35 5.71
C LEU A 85 -6.09 -0.96 5.76
N CYS A 86 -5.45 -0.52 4.67
CA CYS A 86 -4.84 0.82 4.59
C CYS A 86 -5.90 1.93 4.79
N VAL A 87 -7.05 1.81 4.13
CA VAL A 87 -8.15 2.78 4.25
C VAL A 87 -8.75 2.76 5.66
N VAL A 88 -8.92 1.58 6.27
CA VAL A 88 -9.41 1.45 7.65
C VAL A 88 -8.44 2.08 8.65
N ILE A 89 -7.14 1.81 8.52
CA ILE A 89 -6.10 2.41 9.38
C ILE A 89 -6.12 3.94 9.24
N ALA A 90 -6.06 4.46 8.02
CA ALA A 90 -6.04 5.90 7.78
C ALA A 90 -7.34 6.57 8.28
N GLY A 91 -8.49 5.91 8.11
CA GLY A 91 -9.78 6.40 8.62
C GLY A 91 -9.84 6.42 10.15
N ALA A 92 -9.28 5.40 10.81
CA ALA A 92 -9.19 5.36 12.28
C ALA A 92 -8.26 6.46 12.81
N VAL A 93 -7.12 6.69 12.17
CA VAL A 93 -6.19 7.79 12.53
C VAL A 93 -6.87 9.15 12.36
N LEU A 94 -7.58 9.37 11.24
CA LEU A 94 -8.33 10.61 11.02
C LEU A 94 -9.41 10.82 12.07
N ALA A 95 -10.16 9.78 12.42
CA ALA A 95 -11.22 9.87 13.45
C ALA A 95 -10.65 10.29 14.81
N LEU A 96 -9.50 9.73 15.20
CA LEU A 96 -8.81 10.11 16.44
C LEU A 96 -8.25 11.54 16.38
N ALA A 97 -7.72 11.96 15.22
CA ALA A 97 -7.18 13.30 15.05
C ALA A 97 -8.25 14.40 15.12
N ILE A 98 -9.45 14.10 14.60
CA ILE A 98 -10.62 15.00 14.71
C ILE A 98 -11.03 15.17 16.18
N ASP A 99 -10.98 14.11 16.98
CA ASP A 99 -11.29 14.16 18.42
C ASP A 99 -10.26 15.00 19.20
N SER A 100 -8.98 14.95 18.79
CA SER A 100 -7.92 15.76 19.40
C SER A 100 -7.84 17.21 18.91
N GLY A 101 -8.67 17.60 17.93
CA GLY A 101 -8.81 19.01 17.48
C GLY A 101 -7.83 19.49 16.42
N ASP A 102 -7.01 18.60 15.85
CA ASP A 102 -5.99 18.95 14.85
C ASP A 102 -6.03 17.96 13.67
N GLY A 103 -7.14 17.93 12.93
CA GLY A 103 -7.42 16.88 11.93
C GLY A 103 -7.05 17.23 10.48
N MET A 104 -6.54 18.43 10.22
CA MET A 104 -6.24 18.89 8.84
C MET A 104 -5.08 18.14 8.16
N PRO A 105 -3.92 17.89 8.82
CA PRO A 105 -2.85 17.10 8.21
C PRO A 105 -3.26 15.64 7.98
N GLU A 106 -4.04 15.06 8.88
CA GLU A 106 -4.53 13.68 8.80
C GLU A 106 -5.62 13.55 7.73
N ALA A 107 -6.43 14.58 7.51
CA ALA A 107 -7.39 14.60 6.41
C ALA A 107 -6.68 14.54 5.05
N ILE A 108 -5.54 15.24 4.90
CA ILE A 108 -4.71 15.17 3.69
C ILE A 108 -4.10 13.76 3.53
N GLY A 109 -3.55 13.20 4.62
CA GLY A 109 -3.00 11.83 4.60
C GLY A 109 -4.06 10.78 4.25
N PHE A 110 -5.28 10.92 4.79
CA PHE A 110 -6.41 10.05 4.49
C PHE A 110 -6.84 10.19 3.04
N ALA A 111 -7.00 11.42 2.53
CA ALA A 111 -7.37 11.66 1.14
C ALA A 111 -6.35 11.06 0.17
N LEU A 112 -5.04 11.21 0.45
CA LEU A 112 -3.97 10.61 -0.33
C LEU A 112 -4.08 9.07 -0.31
N THR A 113 -4.23 8.48 0.87
CA THR A 113 -4.37 7.03 1.05
C THR A 113 -5.58 6.50 0.26
N LEU A 114 -6.73 7.18 0.37
CA LEU A 114 -7.97 6.80 -0.28
C LEU A 114 -7.85 6.90 -1.81
N ILE A 115 -7.35 8.02 -2.32
CA ILE A 115 -7.17 8.22 -3.78
C ILE A 115 -6.21 7.17 -4.32
N SER A 116 -5.06 6.95 -3.67
CA SER A 116 -4.09 5.94 -4.09
C SER A 116 -4.67 4.52 -4.03
N ALA A 117 -5.43 4.16 -2.99
CA ALA A 117 -6.07 2.85 -2.88
C ALA A 117 -7.13 2.64 -3.98
N VAL A 118 -7.98 3.64 -4.23
CA VAL A 118 -9.00 3.59 -5.29
C VAL A 118 -8.34 3.53 -6.67
N SER A 119 -7.34 4.36 -6.94
CA SER A 119 -6.57 4.33 -8.20
C SER A 119 -5.90 2.98 -8.41
N SER A 120 -5.31 2.39 -7.35
CA SER A 120 -4.74 1.04 -7.42
C SER A 120 -5.80 0.01 -7.81
N MET A 121 -6.98 0.05 -7.19
CA MET A 121 -8.07 -0.90 -7.46
C MET A 121 -8.68 -0.73 -8.86
N VAL A 122 -8.84 0.50 -9.33
CA VAL A 122 -9.32 0.80 -10.68
C VAL A 122 -8.34 0.28 -11.73
N LEU A 123 -7.05 0.57 -11.56
CA LEU A 123 -6.00 0.10 -12.47
C LEU A 123 -5.84 -1.42 -12.42
N LEU A 124 -5.97 -2.02 -11.23
CA LEU A 124 -5.92 -3.46 -11.03
C LEU A 124 -7.06 -4.18 -11.77
N ARG A 125 -8.28 -3.63 -11.75
CA ARG A 125 -9.45 -4.27 -12.38
C ARG A 125 -9.22 -4.63 -13.85
N ASP A 126 -8.53 -3.77 -14.58
CA ASP A 126 -8.28 -3.93 -16.02
C ASP A 126 -6.86 -4.40 -16.35
N SER A 127 -6.05 -4.77 -15.35
CA SER A 127 -4.66 -5.17 -15.54
C SER A 127 -4.50 -6.67 -15.85
N LEU A 128 -3.35 -7.03 -16.41
CA LEU A 128 -2.99 -8.43 -16.60
C LEU A 128 -2.90 -9.19 -15.27
N VAL A 129 -2.47 -8.52 -14.19
CA VAL A 129 -2.41 -9.11 -12.84
C VAL A 129 -3.78 -9.62 -12.38
N ALA A 130 -4.87 -8.90 -12.62
CA ALA A 130 -6.19 -9.37 -12.19
C ALA A 130 -6.75 -10.51 -13.06
N ARG A 131 -6.36 -10.56 -14.33
CA ARG A 131 -6.85 -11.55 -15.30
C ARG A 131 -6.12 -12.88 -15.17
N GLU A 132 -4.81 -12.81 -15.03
CA GLU A 132 -3.92 -13.98 -15.14
C GLU A 132 -3.14 -14.23 -13.84
N GLY A 133 -3.29 -13.38 -12.83
CA GLY A 133 -2.44 -13.40 -11.64
C GLY A 133 -2.48 -14.71 -10.84
N PRO A 134 -1.48 -14.93 -9.97
CA PRO A 134 -1.26 -16.16 -9.19
C PRO A 134 -2.30 -16.43 -8.08
N ALA A 135 -3.40 -15.67 -8.09
CA ALA A 135 -4.55 -15.82 -7.20
C ALA A 135 -5.67 -16.67 -7.82
N ARG A 136 -5.55 -17.08 -9.09
CA ARG A 136 -6.29 -18.18 -9.71
C ARG A 136 -5.43 -19.43 -9.74
#